data_AF-B1NKH8-F1
#
_entry.id   AF-B1NKH8-F1
#
_cell.length_a   1.000
_cell.length_b   1.000
_cell.length_c   1.000
_cell.angle_alpha   90.00
_cell.angle_beta   90.00
_cell.angle_gamma   90.00
#
_symmetry.space_group_name_H-M   'P 1'
#
loop_
_entity.id
_entity.type
_entity.pdbx_description
1 polymer ?
#
loop_
_entity_poly.entity_id
_entity_poly.type
_entity_poly.pdbx_seq_one_letter_code
_entity_poly.pdbx_strand_id
1 'polypeptide(L)'
;FGDLVTCHWWSDTWLNEGFANYFQDYIVAQIDSTLGSGDILVTGSVYSAYSADETPSAVPISNENVNSPSEISNHFGTISYQKAGSVIRMMHHLLGNTAFANGLNS
;
A
#
# COMPACT_ATOMS: atom_id res chain seq x y z
N PHE A 1 -9.24 -6.98 -1.07
CA PHE A 1 -7.84 -7.43 -1.10
C PHE A 1 -7.50 -7.99 0.27
N GLY A 2 -7.08 -9.24 0.37
CA GLY A 2 -6.84 -9.91 1.66
C GLY A 2 -7.72 -11.13 1.91
N ASP A 3 -9.04 -11.01 1.67
CA ASP A 3 -9.99 -12.11 1.96
C ASP A 3 -10.34 -12.95 0.72
N LEU A 4 -11.02 -12.36 -0.27
CA LEU A 4 -11.44 -13.08 -1.49
C LEU A 4 -10.24 -13.47 -2.38
N VAL A 5 -9.25 -12.58 -2.42
CA VAL A 5 -7.96 -12.81 -3.07
C VAL A 5 -6.90 -12.49 -2.03
N THR A 6 -6.09 -13.49 -1.70
CA THR A 6 -5.06 -13.44 -0.66
C THR A 6 -3.69 -13.73 -1.28
N CYS A 7 -2.66 -13.03 -0.83
CA CYS A 7 -1.28 -13.34 -1.19
C CYS A 7 -0.94 -14.81 -0.89
N HIS A 8 -0.16 -15.44 -1.76
CA HIS A 8 0.28 -16.83 -1.57
C HIS A 8 1.17 -16.99 -0.33
N TRP A 9 1.98 -15.96 -0.01
CA TRP A 9 2.86 -15.94 1.14
C TRP A 9 3.00 -14.52 1.72
N TRP A 10 3.50 -14.45 2.96
CA TRP A 10 3.70 -13.20 3.70
C TRP A 10 4.76 -12.26 3.09
N SER A 11 5.59 -12.77 2.18
CA SER A 11 6.50 -11.96 1.36
C SER A 11 5.78 -10.86 0.60
N ASP A 12 4.51 -11.10 0.23
CA ASP A 12 3.69 -10.21 -0.59
C ASP A 12 2.50 -9.64 0.19
N THR A 13 2.59 -9.60 1.53
CA THR A 13 1.51 -9.04 2.37
C THR A 13 1.20 -7.58 2.04
N TRP A 14 2.16 -6.86 1.44
CA TRP A 14 1.98 -5.50 0.95
C TRP A 14 0.87 -5.38 -0.11
N LEU A 15 0.56 -6.46 -0.84
CA LEU A 15 -0.58 -6.45 -1.76
C LEU A 15 -1.88 -6.28 -0.97
N ASN A 16 -2.04 -6.95 0.17
CA ASN A 16 -3.24 -6.76 0.99
C ASN A 16 -3.24 -5.37 1.63
N GLU A 17 -2.18 -5.07 2.38
CA GLU A 17 -2.11 -3.87 3.22
C GLU A 17 -1.95 -2.58 2.42
N GLY A 18 -1.20 -2.62 1.32
CA GLY A 18 -1.01 -1.48 0.43
C GLY A 18 -2.28 -1.09 -0.30
N PHE A 19 -3.04 -2.07 -0.82
CA PHE A 19 -4.34 -1.79 -1.44
C PHE A 19 -5.33 -1.26 -0.40
N ALA A 20 -5.35 -1.83 0.81
CA ALA A 20 -6.19 -1.33 1.91
C ALA A 20 -5.84 0.12 2.27
N ASN A 21 -4.55 0.41 2.52
CA ASN A 21 -4.05 1.75 2.86
C ASN A 21 -4.34 2.77 1.74
N TYR A 22 -4.26 2.37 0.47
CA TYR A 22 -4.58 3.28 -0.63
C TYR A 22 -6.09 3.56 -0.73
N PHE A 23 -6.91 2.50 -0.73
CA PHE A 23 -8.34 2.64 -0.96
C PHE A 23 -9.09 3.28 0.21
N GLN A 24 -8.59 3.16 1.45
CA GLN A 24 -9.25 3.77 2.62
C GLN A 24 -9.44 5.29 2.44
N ASP A 25 -8.42 5.99 1.91
CA ASP A 25 -8.45 7.44 1.78
C ASP A 25 -8.88 7.87 0.37
N TYR A 26 -8.50 7.09 -0.65
CA TYR A 26 -8.91 7.36 -2.03
C TYR A 26 -10.44 7.35 -2.16
N ILE A 27 -11.11 6.32 -1.63
CA ILE A 27 -12.57 6.20 -1.72
C ILE A 27 -13.25 7.30 -0.91
N VAL A 28 -12.76 7.61 0.29
CA VAL A 28 -13.31 8.70 1.11
C VAL A 28 -13.21 10.03 0.37
N ALA A 29 -12.08 10.32 -0.28
CA ALA A 29 -11.92 11.53 -1.09
C ALA A 29 -12.88 11.60 -2.29
N GLN A 30 -13.31 10.45 -2.85
CA GLN A 30 -14.33 10.41 -3.91
C GLN A 30 -15.76 10.63 -3.38
N ILE A 31 -16.03 10.22 -2.14
CA ILE A 31 -17.36 10.35 -1.52
C ILE A 31 -17.56 11.76 -0.95
N ASP A 32 -16.58 12.27 -0.21
CA ASP A 32 -16.62 13.59 0.40
C ASP A 32 -15.23 14.25 0.36
N SER A 33 -15.04 15.10 -0.64
CA SER A 33 -13.80 15.87 -0.80
C SER A 33 -13.52 16.88 0.33
N THR A 34 -14.52 17.25 1.13
CA THR A 34 -14.35 18.25 2.21
C THR A 34 -13.57 17.70 3.40
N LEU A 35 -13.47 16.38 3.52
CA LEU A 35 -12.72 15.71 4.58
C LEU A 35 -11.20 15.76 4.38
N GLY A 36 -10.73 16.15 3.19
CA GLY A 36 -9.29 16.29 2.90
C GLY A 36 -8.53 14.97 2.82
N SER A 37 -9.20 13.81 2.70
CA SER A 37 -8.55 12.48 2.66
C SER A 37 -7.55 12.33 1.50
N GLY A 38 -7.76 13.05 0.40
CA GLY A 38 -6.77 13.11 -0.69
C GLY A 38 -5.43 13.72 -0.27
N ASP A 39 -5.43 14.71 0.60
CA ASP A 39 -4.22 15.33 1.16
C ASP A 39 -3.60 14.46 2.24
N ILE A 40 -4.42 13.71 2.98
CA ILE A 40 -3.98 12.70 3.95
C ILE A 40 -3.19 11.58 3.27
N LEU A 41 -3.56 11.17 2.04
CA LEU A 41 -2.74 10.22 1.26
C LEU A 41 -1.30 10.74 1.06
N VAL A 42 -1.13 12.04 0.79
CA VAL A 42 0.19 12.61 0.57
C VAL A 42 0.95 12.77 1.89
N THR A 43 0.34 13.44 2.85
CA THR A 43 1.00 13.79 4.11
C THR A 43 1.14 12.60 5.06
N GLY A 44 0.15 11.72 5.11
CA GLY A 44 0.10 10.55 5.98
C GLY A 44 0.71 9.28 5.39
N SER A 45 0.64 9.08 4.07
CA SER A 45 1.27 7.91 3.42
C SER A 45 2.59 8.26 2.72
N VAL A 46 2.60 9.17 1.75
CA VAL A 46 3.80 9.41 0.92
C VAL A 46 4.98 9.91 1.75
N TYR A 47 4.77 10.89 2.64
CA TYR A 47 5.86 11.42 3.47
C TYR A 47 6.34 10.40 4.52
N SER A 48 5.42 9.68 5.15
CA SER A 48 5.75 8.59 6.07
C SER A 48 6.57 7.49 5.38
N ALA A 49 6.21 7.16 4.14
CA ALA A 49 6.96 6.20 3.33
C ALA A 49 8.39 6.66 3.08
N TYR A 50 8.60 7.91 2.67
CA TYR A 50 9.95 8.45 2.48
C TYR A 50 10.79 8.40 3.75
N SER A 51 10.22 8.81 4.89
CA SER A 51 10.95 8.81 6.16
C SER A 51 11.31 7.41 6.65
N ALA A 52 10.48 6.41 6.38
CA ALA A 52 10.81 5.02 6.69
C ALA A 52 11.87 4.44 5.73
N ASP A 53 11.74 4.76 4.44
CA ASP A 53 12.54 4.16 3.37
C ASP A 53 13.92 4.79 3.19
N GLU A 54 14.16 5.98 3.75
CA GLU A 54 15.49 6.61 3.77
C GLU A 54 16.43 5.98 4.81
N THR A 55 15.93 5.09 5.68
CA THR A 55 16.74 4.48 6.74
C THR A 55 17.62 3.34 6.20
N PRO A 56 18.84 3.14 6.74
CA PRO A 56 19.69 2.01 6.32
C PRO A 56 19.10 0.62 6.61
N SER A 57 18.13 0.55 7.51
CA SER A 57 17.38 -0.67 7.87
C SER A 57 16.15 -0.91 6.99
N ALA A 58 15.86 -0.02 6.05
CA ALA A 58 14.72 -0.17 5.16
C ALA A 58 14.84 -1.47 4.35
N VAL A 59 13.71 -2.14 4.17
CA VAL A 59 13.60 -3.39 3.42
C VAL A 59 12.80 -3.17 2.13
N PRO A 60 13.01 -3.98 1.08
CA PRO A 60 12.16 -3.98 -0.09
C PRO A 60 10.69 -4.29 0.28
N ILE A 61 9.74 -3.78 -0.53
CA ILE A 61 8.30 -3.98 -0.29
C ILE A 61 7.92 -5.47 -0.34
N SER A 62 8.41 -6.20 -1.33
CA SER A 62 8.42 -7.68 -1.32
C SER A 62 9.74 -8.16 -0.75
N ASN A 63 9.69 -8.94 0.32
CA ASN A 63 10.89 -9.52 0.92
C ASN A 63 10.66 -11.01 1.20
N GLU A 64 11.52 -11.83 0.60
CA GLU A 64 11.41 -13.30 0.59
C GLU A 64 11.94 -13.92 1.89
N ASN A 65 12.64 -13.15 2.73
CA ASN A 65 13.21 -13.64 3.99
C ASN A 65 12.19 -13.61 5.13
N VAL A 66 11.05 -14.28 4.94
CA VAL A 66 9.96 -14.38 5.94
C VAL A 66 9.66 -15.85 6.23
N ASN A 67 10.31 -16.39 7.27
CA ASN A 67 10.32 -17.82 7.57
C ASN A 67 9.90 -18.14 9.02
N SER A 68 9.65 -17.13 9.84
CA SER A 68 9.25 -17.26 11.24
C SER A 68 8.13 -16.28 11.61
N PRO A 69 7.33 -16.56 12.65
CA PRO A 69 6.28 -15.65 13.11
C PRO A 69 6.79 -14.23 13.43
N SER A 70 8.00 -14.10 14.00
CA SER A 70 8.60 -12.80 14.27
C SER A 70 8.97 -12.03 13.00
N GLU A 71 9.46 -12.72 11.97
CA GLU A 71 9.76 -12.09 10.68
C GLU A 71 8.47 -11.67 9.97
N ILE A 72 7.41 -12.47 10.08
CA ILE A 72 6.08 -12.12 9.59
C ILE A 72 5.60 -10.83 10.28
N SER A 73 5.68 -10.75 11.61
CA SER A 73 5.29 -9.54 12.35
C SER A 73 6.11 -8.31 11.93
N ASN A 74 7.41 -8.46 11.69
CA ASN A 74 8.29 -7.36 11.26
C ASN A 74 7.96 -6.84 9.86
N HIS A 75 7.28 -7.64 9.03
CA HIS A 75 6.79 -7.21 7.72
C HIS A 75 5.64 -6.23 7.81
N PHE A 76 4.89 -6.21 8.91
CA PHE A 76 3.82 -5.24 9.13
C PHE A 76 4.42 -3.93 9.64
N GLY A 77 4.54 -2.95 8.74
CA GLY A 77 5.09 -1.65 9.09
C GLY A 77 4.99 -0.64 7.96
N THR A 78 5.65 0.51 8.10
CA THR A 78 5.44 1.64 7.19
C THR A 78 5.72 1.32 5.72
N ILE A 79 6.60 0.35 5.46
CA ILE A 79 6.91 -0.12 4.11
C ILE A 79 5.73 -0.92 3.49
N SER A 80 5.14 -1.87 4.22
CA SER A 80 4.04 -2.70 3.70
C SER A 80 2.71 -1.97 3.57
N TYR A 81 2.54 -0.86 4.31
CA TYR A 81 1.34 -0.03 4.29
C TYR A 81 1.54 1.24 3.45
N GLN A 82 2.25 2.24 3.99
CA GLN A 82 2.32 3.57 3.39
C GLN A 82 3.15 3.59 2.11
N LYS A 83 4.31 2.91 2.05
CA LYS A 83 5.11 2.85 0.82
C LYS A 83 4.38 2.07 -0.27
N ALA A 84 3.86 0.90 0.07
CA ALA A 84 3.04 0.08 -0.82
C ALA A 84 1.84 0.86 -1.39
N GLY A 85 1.04 1.49 -0.53
CA GLY A 85 -0.10 2.31 -0.95
C GLY A 85 0.31 3.51 -1.82
N SER A 86 1.48 4.11 -1.55
CA SER A 86 2.03 5.19 -2.37
C SER A 86 2.45 4.73 -3.77
N VAL A 87 3.05 3.54 -3.88
CA VAL A 87 3.38 2.92 -5.18
C VAL A 87 2.12 2.56 -5.95
N ILE A 88 1.10 2.00 -5.28
CA ILE A 88 -0.20 1.70 -5.91
C ILE A 88 -0.86 2.97 -6.41
N ARG A 89 -0.87 4.05 -5.61
CA ARG A 89 -1.35 5.37 -6.04
C ARG A 89 -0.62 5.86 -7.29
N MET A 90 0.71 5.74 -7.31
CA MET A 90 1.53 6.12 -8.47
C MET A 90 1.12 5.33 -9.72
N MET A 91 0.97 4.01 -9.59
CA MET A 91 0.53 3.13 -10.68
C MET A 91 -0.89 3.46 -11.16
N HIS A 92 -1.81 3.75 -10.24
CA HIS A 92 -3.17 4.15 -10.60
C HIS A 92 -3.16 5.46 -11.41
N HIS A 93 -2.38 6.47 -10.99
CA HIS A 93 -2.23 7.71 -11.77
C HIS A 93 -1.55 7.49 -13.12
N LEU A 94 -0.57 6.60 -13.20
CA LEU A 94 0.14 6.27 -14.44
C LEU A 94 -0.77 5.58 -15.46
N LEU A 95 -1.58 4.61 -15.01
CA LEU A 95 -2.46 3.81 -15.86
C LEU A 95 -3.77 4.53 -16.19
N GLY A 96 -4.24 5.40 -15.28
CA GLY A 96 -5.55 6.03 -15.34
C GLY A 96 -6.67 5.11 -14.85
N ASN A 97 -7.79 5.73 -14.46
CA ASN A 97 -8.89 5.07 -13.76
C ASN A 97 -9.42 3.83 -14.48
N THR A 98 -9.64 3.93 -15.79
CA THR A 98 -10.24 2.83 -16.58
C THR A 98 -9.32 1.62 -16.68
N ALA A 99 -8.04 1.83 -17.04
CA ALA A 99 -7.10 0.73 -17.19
C ALA A 99 -6.77 0.08 -15.85
N PHE A 100 -6.63 0.88 -14.79
CA PHE A 100 -6.42 0.37 -13.43
C PHE A 100 -7.60 -0.46 -12.94
N ALA A 101 -8.84 0.05 -13.06
CA ALA A 101 -10.04 -0.70 -12.65
C ALA A 101 -10.21 -1.99 -13.45
N ASN A 102 -9.95 -1.98 -14.77
CA ASN A 102 -10.02 -3.19 -15.58
C ASN A 102 -8.96 -4.22 -15.15
N GLY A 103 -7.73 -3.78 -14.86
CA GLY A 103 -6.67 -4.67 -14.38
C GLY A 103 -6.93 -5.29 -13.01
N LEU A 104 -7.74 -4.65 -12.16
CA LEU A 104 -8.16 -5.22 -10.88
C LEU A 104 -9.31 -6.23 -11.01
N ASN A 105 -10.08 -6.17 -12.11
CA ASN A 105 -11.23 -7.03 -12.38
C ASN A 105 -10.93 -8.17 -13.37
N SER A 106 -9.69 -8.32 -13.80
CA SER A 106 -9.26 -9.31 -14.79
C SER A 106 -9.03 -10.70 -14.20
#